data_AF-A0AAU7CTQ6-F1
#
_entry.id   AF-A0AAU7CTQ6-F1
#
_cell.length_a   1.000
_cell.length_b   1.000
_cell.length_c   1.000
_cell.angle_alpha   90.00
_cell.angle_beta   90.00
_cell.angle_gamma   90.00
#
_symmetry.space_group_name_H-M   'P 1'
#
loop_
_entity.id
_entity.type
_entity.pdbx_description
1 polymer ?
#
loop_
_entity_poly.entity_id
_entity_poly.type
_entity_poly.pdbx_seq_one_letter_code
_entity_poly.pdbx_strand_id
1 'polypeptide(L)' 'MSSGAIYTDFYTVLGPNSLIPDCGHEALVGIGIFTARSYHRMGVNTVFMDGSVRWMGSNVNTRIWRGLGTRAGKEIVQ' A
#
# COMPACT_ATOMS: atom_id res chain seq x y z
N MET A 1 -13.79 -3.45 -12.06
CA MET A 1 -13.03 -2.64 -11.08
C MET A 1 -13.84 -2.69 -9.80
N SER A 2 -13.36 -3.42 -8.80
CA SER A 2 -14.03 -3.42 -7.49
C SER A 2 -13.83 -2.05 -6.83
N SER A 3 -14.76 -1.62 -5.98
CA SER A 3 -14.52 -0.46 -5.11
C SER A 3 -13.20 -0.74 -4.38
N GLY A 4 -12.19 0.11 -4.56
CA GLY A 4 -10.82 -0.13 -4.08
C GLY A 4 -10.69 -0.09 -2.57
N ALA A 5 -11.69 -0.53 -1.79
CA ALA A 5 -11.73 -0.55 -0.33
C ALA A 5 -12.13 -1.92 0.28
N ILE A 6 -12.29 -2.99 -0.53
CA ILE A 6 -12.67 -4.34 -0.06
C ILE A 6 -11.55 -5.12 0.71
N TYR A 7 -10.32 -5.25 0.17
CA TYR A 7 -9.15 -5.91 0.84
C TYR A 7 -8.11 -4.95 1.48
N THR A 8 -6.92 -5.37 1.89
CA THR A 8 -5.79 -4.44 2.11
C THR A 8 -4.51 -5.25 2.14
N ASP A 9 -3.61 -4.97 1.20
CA ASP A 9 -2.33 -5.66 1.09
C ASP A 9 -1.19 -4.65 0.93
N PHE A 10 0.03 -5.10 1.15
CA PHE A 10 1.21 -4.27 0.98
C PHE A 10 1.76 -4.31 -0.46
N TYR A 11 0.90 -4.08 -1.47
CA TYR A 11 1.37 -3.83 -2.83
C TYR A 11 1.73 -2.35 -3.00
N THR A 12 3.00 -2.07 -3.27
CA THR A 12 3.51 -0.69 -3.38
C THR A 12 3.33 -0.05 -4.76
N VAL A 13 2.52 -0.68 -5.63
CA VAL A 13 2.25 -0.22 -7.01
C VAL A 13 1.69 1.20 -7.01
N LEU A 14 0.75 1.48 -6.11
CA LEU A 14 0.22 2.82 -5.84
C LEU A 14 0.44 3.19 -4.37
N GLY A 15 0.34 4.49 -4.08
CA GLY A 15 0.49 5.01 -2.72
C GLY A 15 -0.65 4.60 -1.77
N PRO A 16 -0.49 4.83 -0.46
CA PRO A 16 -1.47 4.46 0.54
C PRO A 16 -2.82 5.17 0.33
N ASN A 17 -3.93 4.44 0.51
CA ASN A 17 -5.30 4.92 0.24
C ASN A 17 -5.46 5.54 -1.17
N SER A 18 -4.86 4.93 -2.20
CA SER A 18 -5.04 5.42 -3.58
C SER A 18 -6.52 5.47 -3.93
N LEU A 19 -6.92 6.53 -4.66
CA LEU A 19 -8.28 6.67 -5.19
C LEU A 19 -8.50 5.83 -6.47
N ILE A 20 -7.42 5.28 -7.03
CA ILE A 20 -7.51 4.40 -8.19
C ILE A 20 -8.03 3.04 -7.71
N PRO A 21 -9.13 2.51 -8.29
CA PRO A 21 -9.64 1.21 -7.93
C PRO A 21 -8.61 0.10 -8.13
N ASP A 22 -8.57 -0.83 -7.17
CA ASP A 22 -7.66 -1.97 -7.23
C ASP A 22 -8.06 -2.95 -8.36
N CYS A 23 -7.05 -3.68 -8.86
CA CYS A 23 -7.27 -4.71 -9.87
C CYS A 23 -7.57 -6.04 -9.19
N GLY A 24 -8.84 -6.30 -8.95
CA GLY A 24 -9.32 -7.54 -8.35
C GLY A 24 -10.85 -7.60 -8.33
N HIS A 25 -11.38 -8.77 -8.01
CA HIS A 25 -12.82 -9.02 -7.92
C HIS A 25 -13.16 -9.63 -6.57
N GLU A 26 -14.22 -9.15 -5.91
CA GLU A 26 -14.65 -9.68 -4.61
C GLU A 26 -14.95 -11.19 -4.62
N ALA A 27 -15.40 -11.73 -5.76
CA ALA A 27 -15.69 -13.15 -5.92
C ALA A 27 -14.43 -14.04 -5.91
N LEU A 28 -13.24 -13.43 -6.06
CA LEU A 28 -11.96 -14.13 -6.10
C LEU A 28 -11.20 -14.09 -4.76
N VAL A 29 -11.87 -13.72 -3.66
CA VAL A 29 -11.35 -13.84 -2.28
C VAL A 29 -9.96 -13.21 -2.11
N GLY A 30 -9.79 -11.97 -2.56
CA GLY A 30 -8.52 -11.26 -2.39
C GLY A 30 -7.42 -11.67 -3.38
N ILE A 31 -7.75 -12.41 -4.45
CA ILE A 31 -6.83 -12.55 -5.59
C ILE A 31 -6.88 -11.27 -6.43
N GLY A 32 -5.75 -10.56 -6.49
CA GLY A 32 -5.61 -9.30 -7.21
C GLY A 32 -4.41 -8.49 -6.76
N ILE A 33 -4.36 -7.24 -7.22
CA ILE A 33 -3.38 -6.24 -6.78
C ILE A 33 -4.13 -5.24 -5.90
N PHE A 34 -3.88 -5.30 -4.59
CA PHE A 34 -4.52 -4.45 -3.61
C PHE A 34 -3.50 -3.56 -2.92
N THR A 35 -3.68 -2.25 -3.04
CA THR A 35 -2.79 -1.28 -2.39
C THR A 35 -3.02 -1.26 -0.87
N ALA A 36 -2.12 -0.63 -0.11
CA ALA A 36 -2.28 -0.53 1.34
C ALA A 36 -3.33 0.53 1.69
N ARG A 37 -4.33 0.17 2.50
CA ARG A 37 -5.50 1.04 2.74
C ARG A 37 -5.99 0.97 4.17
N SER A 38 -6.61 2.04 4.62
CA SER A 38 -7.29 2.10 5.91
C SER A 38 -8.44 3.12 5.87
N TYR A 39 -9.34 3.02 6.83
CA TYR A 39 -10.40 4.01 7.02
C TYR A 39 -9.90 5.30 7.68
N HIS A 40 -8.63 5.35 8.10
CA HIS A 40 -8.07 6.58 8.65
C HIS A 40 -7.84 7.60 7.53
N ARG A 41 -8.22 8.84 7.82
CA ARG A 41 -7.97 9.96 6.92
C ARG A 41 -6.46 10.11 6.72
N MET A 42 -6.04 10.26 5.47
CA MET A 42 -4.68 10.66 5.08
C MET A 42 -3.56 9.63 5.28
N GLY A 43 -3.83 8.36 5.59
CA GLY A 43 -2.75 7.37 5.63
C GLY A 43 -3.12 5.98 6.12
N VAL A 44 -2.07 5.19 6.38
CA VAL A 44 -2.14 3.81 6.86
C VAL A 44 -1.04 3.54 7.88
N ASN A 45 -1.25 2.58 8.77
CA ASN A 45 -0.20 2.03 9.61
C ASN A 45 0.49 0.88 8.86
N THR A 46 1.82 0.90 8.80
CA THR A 46 2.63 -0.17 8.18
C THR A 46 3.56 -0.79 9.20
N VAL A 47 3.60 -2.12 9.24
CA VAL A 47 4.59 -2.88 10.02
C VAL A 47 5.81 -3.18 9.15
N PHE A 48 6.99 -3.03 9.73
CA PHE A 48 8.26 -3.35 9.12
C PHE A 48 8.75 -4.72 9.59
N MET A 49 9.72 -5.30 8.87
CA MET A 49 10.26 -6.63 9.22
C MET A 49 10.98 -6.68 10.58
N ASP A 50 11.35 -5.53 11.14
CA ASP A 50 11.89 -5.39 12.49
C ASP A 50 10.80 -5.31 13.58
N GLY A 51 9.52 -5.45 13.20
CA GLY A 51 8.37 -5.34 14.09
C GLY A 51 7.96 -3.91 14.42
N SER A 52 8.70 -2.89 13.94
CA SER A 52 8.32 -1.50 14.15
C SER A 52 7.10 -1.14 13.32
N VAL A 53 6.19 -0.33 13.90
CA VAL A 53 5.02 0.20 13.20
C VAL A 53 5.24 1.67 12.96
N ARG A 54 5.01 2.12 11.72
CA ARG A 54 5.11 3.54 11.35
C ARG A 54 3.87 3.98 10.60
N TRP A 55 3.50 5.23 10.79
CA TRP A 55 2.45 5.89 10.02
C TRP A 55 2.98 6.30 8.63
N MET A 56 2.24 5.94 7.59
CA MET A 56 2.55 6.27 6.21
C MET A 56 1.42 7.11 5.63
N GLY A 57 1.73 8.37 5.29
CA GLY A 57 0.76 9.28 4.72
C GLY A 57 0.36 8.90 3.30
N SER A 58 -0.88 9.16 2.91
CA SER A 58 -1.39 8.94 1.54
C SER A 58 -0.63 9.77 0.48
N ASN A 59 0.00 10.87 0.90
CA ASN A 59 0.81 11.75 0.06
C ASN A 59 2.32 11.44 0.14
N VAL A 60 2.72 10.27 0.65
CA VAL A 60 4.12 9.84 0.64
C VAL A 60 4.66 9.83 -0.79
N ASN A 61 5.91 10.25 -0.98
CA ASN A 61 6.55 10.17 -2.29
C ASN A 61 6.52 8.72 -2.80
N THR A 62 6.02 8.53 -4.02
CA THR A 62 5.83 7.19 -4.60
C THR A 62 7.13 6.41 -4.74
N ARG A 63 8.28 7.08 -4.94
CA ARG A 63 9.59 6.41 -4.97
C ARG A 63 9.97 5.87 -3.59
N ILE A 64 9.72 6.63 -2.53
CA ILE A 64 9.94 6.18 -1.15
C ILE A 64 9.06 4.97 -0.86
N TRP A 65 7.77 5.08 -1.16
CA TRP A 65 6.81 4.00 -0.94
C TRP A 65 7.17 2.71 -1.68
N ARG A 66 7.56 2.80 -2.95
CA ARG A 66 8.01 1.65 -3.74
C ARG A 66 9.32 1.05 -3.21
N GLY A 67 10.24 1.89 -2.75
CA GLY A 67 11.44 1.44 -2.05
C GLY A 67 11.10 0.58 -0.83
N LEU A 68 10.12 0.97 -0.02
CA LEU A 68 9.73 0.13 1.14
C LEU A 68 9.28 -1.30 0.78
N GLY A 69 8.80 -1.54 -0.45
CA GLY A 69 8.44 -2.87 -0.95
C GLY A 69 9.61 -3.68 -1.53
N THR A 70 10.81 -3.08 -1.60
CA THR A 70 12.01 -3.72 -2.11
C THR A 70 12.72 -4.51 -1.00
N ARG A 71 13.29 -5.65 -1.38
CA ARG A 71 14.10 -6.48 -0.48
C ARG A 71 15.55 -5.96 -0.30
N ALA A 72 15.98 -4.99 -1.10
CA ALA A 72 17.37 -4.53 -1.10
C ALA A 72 17.69 -3.60 0.09
N GLY A 73 16.68 -2.95 0.68
CA GLY A 73 16.78 -2.19 1.93
C GLY A 73 17.62 -0.91 1.87
N LYS A 74 18.08 -0.53 0.67
CA LYS A 74 18.98 0.61 0.41
C LYS A 74 18.72 1.20 -0.99
N GLU A 75 17.48 1.25 -1.42
CA GLU A 75 17.16 1.90 -2.69
C GLU A 75 17.57 3.37 -2.61
N ILE A 76 18.22 3.86 -3.67
CA ILE A 76 18.47 5.29 -3.80
C ILE A 76 17.12 5.92 -4.12
N VAL A 77 16.54 6.57 -3.12
CA VAL A 77 15.30 7.31 -3.27
C VAL A 77 15.62 8.80 -3.34
N GLN A 78 15.59 9.36 -4.55
CA GLN A 78 15.65 10.81 -4.81
C GLN A 78 14.24 11.37 -5.03
#